data_AF-A0A930F645-F1
#
_entry.id   AF-A0A930F645-F1
#
_cell.length_a   1.000
_cell.length_b   1.000
_cell.length_c   1.000
_cell.angle_alpha   90.00
_cell.angle_beta   90.00
_cell.angle_gamma   90.00
#
_symmetry.space_group_name_H-M   'P 1'
#
loop_
_entity.id
_entity.type
_entity.pdbx_description
1 polymer ?
#
loop_
_entity_poly.entity_id
_entity_poly.type
_entity_poly.pdbx_seq_one_letter_code
_entity_poly.pdbx_strand_id
1 'polypeptide(L)'
;MNNEQSYYARMCATMSDKLSALEGQVQKGMRVLDFGSGPSDDVYEYVRHFEANYYALDNSRQVQMLLEEKGIHCIDLAFLKSTDMQFDIIFMSSVFHELLSYLSRNEAADTMNVVLSRLAENGKLIIRDWCSPENKTIAKLEVISTKIDEVKIWVKELSEHAIFLGEVHVEGNTIQASIDDLYNILLHVTWGLQSISRESNESYLVDCTSIKQFILNGNPNIKLVSQRAYYQ
;
A
#
# COMPACT_ATOMS: atom_id res chain seq x y z
N MET A 1 5.37 -18.70 14.91
CA MET A 1 4.68 -17.85 15.90
C MET A 1 5.47 -16.60 16.30
N ASN A 2 6.81 -16.60 16.41
CA ASN A 2 7.59 -15.37 16.72
C ASN A 2 7.83 -14.41 15.53
N ASN A 3 7.72 -14.86 14.27
CA ASN A 3 8.16 -14.08 13.11
C ASN A 3 7.12 -13.06 12.60
N GLU A 4 5.84 -13.42 12.61
CA GLU A 4 4.73 -12.53 12.23
C GLU A 4 4.59 -11.33 13.18
N GLN A 5 4.87 -11.52 14.46
CA GLN A 5 4.83 -10.43 15.46
C GLN A 5 5.81 -9.29 15.14
N SER A 6 6.98 -9.57 14.56
CA SER A 6 7.93 -8.51 14.19
C SER A 6 7.49 -7.70 12.96
N TYR A 7 6.79 -8.34 12.03
CA TYR A 7 6.22 -7.69 10.85
C TYR A 7 5.09 -6.75 11.27
N TYR A 8 4.14 -7.24 12.08
CA TYR A 8 3.06 -6.43 12.61
C TYR A 8 3.56 -5.28 13.48
N ALA A 9 4.64 -5.47 14.26
CA ALA A 9 5.24 -4.40 15.05
C ALA A 9 5.83 -3.27 14.17
N ARG A 10 6.45 -3.59 13.02
CA ARG A 10 6.95 -2.57 12.07
C ARG A 10 5.79 -1.83 11.38
N MET A 11 4.71 -2.53 11.07
CA MET A 11 3.49 -1.93 10.54
C MET A 11 2.85 -0.96 11.55
N CYS A 12 2.84 -1.29 12.85
CA CYS A 12 2.40 -0.38 13.91
C CYS A 12 3.32 0.84 14.10
N ALA A 13 4.60 0.78 13.70
CA ALA A 13 5.53 1.89 13.85
C ALA A 13 5.31 3.04 12.84
N THR A 14 4.67 2.79 11.70
CA THR A 14 4.35 3.80 10.67
C THR A 14 2.96 4.44 10.86
N MET A 15 2.33 4.17 11.99
CA MET A 15 0.95 4.50 12.34
C MET A 15 0.63 6.00 12.34
N SER A 16 1.58 6.86 12.75
CA SER A 16 1.42 8.32 12.70
C SER A 16 1.17 8.81 11.27
N ASP A 17 1.86 8.21 10.31
CA ASP A 17 1.77 8.61 8.90
C ASP A 17 0.48 8.10 8.28
N LYS A 18 0.03 6.88 8.64
CA LYS A 18 -1.26 6.31 8.22
C LYS A 18 -2.40 7.27 8.60
N LEU A 19 -2.42 7.75 9.85
CA LEU A 19 -3.47 8.65 10.32
C LEU A 19 -3.35 10.08 9.76
N SER A 20 -2.14 10.57 9.53
CA SER A 20 -1.93 11.92 8.95
C SER A 20 -2.62 12.11 7.60
N ALA A 21 -2.73 11.05 6.79
CA ALA A 21 -3.42 11.10 5.50
C ALA A 21 -4.93 11.35 5.61
N LEU A 22 -5.52 11.05 6.77
CA LEU A 22 -6.95 11.27 7.07
C LEU A 22 -7.20 12.56 7.87
N GLU A 23 -6.15 13.31 8.22
CA GLU A 23 -6.25 14.51 9.04
C GLU A 23 -7.17 15.56 8.37
N GLY A 24 -8.17 16.01 9.13
CA GLY A 24 -9.16 16.98 8.67
C GLY A 24 -10.10 16.51 7.56
N GLN A 25 -10.08 15.23 7.19
CA GLN A 25 -10.94 14.66 6.14
C GLN A 25 -12.23 14.03 6.69
N VAL A 26 -12.15 13.36 7.85
CA VAL A 26 -13.26 12.59 8.44
C VAL A 26 -14.19 13.50 9.24
N GLN A 27 -15.50 13.34 9.04
CA GLN A 27 -16.54 14.10 9.73
C GLN A 27 -17.67 13.20 10.22
N LYS A 28 -18.44 13.70 11.19
CA LYS A 28 -19.60 13.01 11.76
C LYS A 28 -20.55 12.49 10.69
N GLY A 29 -20.94 11.22 10.81
CA GLY A 29 -21.90 10.57 9.93
C GLY A 29 -21.32 10.04 8.61
N MET A 30 -20.07 10.39 8.25
CA MET A 30 -19.43 9.86 7.05
C MET A 30 -19.28 8.35 7.10
N ARG A 31 -19.26 7.70 5.93
CA ARG A 31 -18.87 6.30 5.77
C ARG A 31 -17.45 6.23 5.23
N VAL A 32 -16.59 5.55 5.98
CA VAL A 32 -15.17 5.38 5.66
C VAL A 32 -14.88 3.90 5.43
N LEU A 33 -14.41 3.56 4.24
CA LEU A 33 -13.91 2.24 3.90
C LEU A 33 -12.38 2.22 4.03
N ASP A 34 -11.84 1.43 4.94
CA ASP A 34 -10.40 1.09 5.00
C ASP A 34 -10.17 -0.18 4.16
N PHE A 35 -9.71 0.02 2.92
CA PHE A 35 -9.47 -1.04 1.95
C PHE A 35 -8.04 -1.55 2.11
N GLY A 36 -7.87 -2.86 2.33
CA GLY A 36 -6.61 -3.41 2.81
C GLY A 36 -6.32 -2.99 4.23
N SER A 37 -7.31 -3.11 5.13
CA SER A 37 -7.24 -2.49 6.45
C SER A 37 -6.07 -2.99 7.30
N GLY A 38 -5.62 -4.24 7.08
CA GLY A 38 -4.73 -4.93 7.99
C GLY A 38 -5.38 -5.17 9.36
N PRO A 39 -4.64 -5.74 10.32
CA PRO A 39 -5.19 -6.13 11.64
C PRO A 39 -5.24 -4.98 12.66
N SER A 40 -4.76 -3.80 12.30
CA SER A 40 -4.76 -2.65 13.21
C SER A 40 -6.16 -2.03 13.31
N ASP A 41 -6.52 -1.58 14.51
CA ASP A 41 -7.72 -0.82 14.82
C ASP A 41 -7.50 0.70 14.83
N ASP A 42 -6.31 1.20 14.47
CA ASP A 42 -6.00 2.64 14.54
C ASP A 42 -6.93 3.51 13.68
N VAL A 43 -7.18 3.09 12.43
CA VAL A 43 -8.11 3.80 11.54
C VAL A 43 -9.53 3.69 12.06
N TYR A 44 -9.89 2.53 12.62
CA TYR A 44 -11.19 2.34 13.26
C TYR A 44 -11.38 3.33 14.43
N GLU A 45 -10.43 3.40 15.36
CA GLU A 45 -10.47 4.31 16.50
C GLU A 45 -10.51 5.77 16.05
N TYR A 46 -9.69 6.14 15.05
CA TYR A 46 -9.68 7.47 14.46
C TYR A 46 -11.04 7.83 13.85
N VAL A 47 -11.62 6.96 13.03
CA VAL A 47 -12.92 7.21 12.37
C VAL A 47 -14.05 7.29 13.41
N ARG A 48 -14.02 6.41 14.43
CA ARG A 48 -15.02 6.39 15.50
C ARG A 48 -14.96 7.63 16.38
N HIS A 49 -13.76 8.18 16.62
CA HIS A 49 -13.58 9.43 17.36
C HIS A 49 -14.40 10.59 16.76
N PHE A 50 -14.54 10.62 15.43
CA PHE A 50 -15.34 11.63 14.72
C PHE A 50 -16.82 11.25 14.57
N GLU A 51 -17.30 10.21 15.24
CA GLU A 51 -18.67 9.70 15.08
C GLU A 51 -19.01 9.32 13.62
N ALA A 52 -18.01 8.83 12.86
CA ALA A 52 -18.18 8.29 11.52
C ALA A 52 -18.36 6.76 11.55
N ASN A 53 -18.86 6.21 10.45
CA ASN A 53 -19.12 4.80 10.25
C ASN A 53 -17.92 4.14 9.54
N TYR A 54 -17.27 3.22 10.23
CA TYR A 54 -16.09 2.51 9.73
C TYR A 54 -16.47 1.17 9.10
N TYR A 55 -15.82 0.83 7.98
CA TYR A 55 -15.91 -0.46 7.31
C TYR A 55 -14.49 -0.94 6.98
N ALA A 56 -14.10 -2.12 7.46
CA ALA A 56 -12.85 -2.76 7.05
C ALA A 56 -13.10 -3.66 5.84
N LEU A 57 -12.16 -3.69 4.90
CA LEU A 57 -12.09 -4.71 3.87
C LEU A 57 -10.67 -5.25 3.80
N ASP A 58 -10.52 -6.56 3.98
CA ASP A 58 -9.24 -7.25 3.87
C ASP A 58 -9.46 -8.65 3.29
N ASN A 59 -8.55 -9.13 2.45
CA ASN A 59 -8.65 -10.46 1.84
C ASN A 59 -8.07 -11.56 2.74
N SER A 60 -7.30 -11.22 3.78
CA SER A 60 -6.73 -12.18 4.71
C SER A 60 -7.76 -12.61 5.76
N ARG A 61 -8.09 -13.91 5.78
CA ARG A 61 -8.99 -14.47 6.80
C ARG A 61 -8.44 -14.27 8.22
N GLN A 62 -7.12 -14.30 8.38
CA GLN A 62 -6.48 -14.08 9.68
C GLN A 62 -6.71 -12.64 10.16
N VAL A 63 -6.56 -11.66 9.26
CA VAL A 63 -6.86 -10.25 9.56
C VAL A 63 -8.34 -10.08 9.90
N GLN A 64 -9.24 -10.65 9.10
CA GLN A 64 -10.67 -10.60 9.37
C GLN A 64 -11.02 -11.15 10.76
N MET A 65 -10.44 -12.30 11.14
CA MET A 65 -10.66 -12.88 12.48
C MET A 65 -10.16 -11.96 13.61
N LEU A 66 -8.98 -11.36 13.45
CA LEU A 66 -8.42 -10.43 14.44
C LEU A 66 -9.27 -9.17 14.60
N LEU A 67 -9.85 -8.66 13.52
CA LEU A 67 -10.77 -7.53 13.55
C LEU A 67 -12.14 -7.91 14.16
N GLU A 68 -12.67 -9.10 13.80
CA GLU A 68 -13.90 -9.64 14.36
C GLU A 68 -13.80 -9.82 15.89
N GLU A 69 -12.65 -10.28 16.41
CA GLU A 69 -12.37 -10.39 17.86
C GLU A 69 -12.42 -9.04 18.59
N LYS A 70 -12.12 -7.94 17.88
CA LYS A 70 -12.22 -6.56 18.38
C LYS A 70 -13.63 -5.96 18.19
N GLY A 71 -14.58 -6.72 17.65
CA GLY A 71 -15.92 -6.25 17.33
C GLY A 71 -15.99 -5.38 16.07
N ILE A 72 -14.94 -5.39 15.24
CA ILE A 72 -14.87 -4.67 13.97
C ILE A 72 -15.36 -5.59 12.87
N HIS A 73 -16.44 -5.20 12.19
CA HIS A 73 -16.99 -5.99 11.10
C HIS A 73 -16.25 -5.75 9.79
N CYS A 74 -15.76 -6.83 9.17
CA CYS A 74 -15.14 -6.80 7.85
C CYS A 74 -16.17 -7.08 6.76
N ILE A 75 -16.18 -6.26 5.73
CA ILE A 75 -16.84 -6.54 4.45
C ILE A 75 -15.84 -7.16 3.49
N ASP A 76 -16.34 -7.79 2.43
CA ASP A 76 -15.50 -8.37 1.36
C ASP A 76 -15.77 -7.70 0.00
N LEU A 77 -14.96 -8.07 -1.00
CA LEU A 77 -15.13 -7.58 -2.37
C LEU A 77 -16.48 -8.00 -2.99
N ALA A 78 -17.07 -9.12 -2.58
CA ALA A 78 -18.37 -9.57 -3.08
C ALA A 78 -19.51 -8.66 -2.57
N PHE A 79 -19.45 -8.27 -1.29
CA PHE A 79 -20.30 -7.25 -0.71
C PHE A 79 -20.12 -5.92 -1.43
N LEU A 80 -18.88 -5.46 -1.63
CA LEU A 80 -18.60 -4.20 -2.32
C LEU A 80 -19.16 -4.16 -3.75
N LYS A 81 -19.15 -5.29 -4.45
CA LYS A 81 -19.72 -5.46 -5.81
C LYS A 81 -21.24 -5.48 -5.84
N SER A 82 -21.89 -5.96 -4.78
CA SER A 82 -23.35 -6.20 -4.76
C SER A 82 -24.15 -5.12 -4.03
N THR A 83 -23.49 -4.32 -3.19
CA THR A 83 -24.11 -3.26 -2.41
C THR A 83 -24.22 -1.96 -3.19
N ASP A 84 -25.31 -1.20 -3.02
CA ASP A 84 -25.42 0.19 -3.47
C ASP A 84 -24.89 1.20 -2.43
N MET A 85 -24.29 0.71 -1.35
CA MET A 85 -23.66 1.56 -0.35
C MET A 85 -22.53 2.39 -0.97
N GLN A 86 -22.63 3.70 -0.80
CA GLN A 86 -21.57 4.65 -1.15
C GLN A 86 -20.79 5.07 0.08
N PHE A 87 -19.51 5.41 -0.13
CA PHE A 87 -18.55 5.83 0.88
C PHE A 87 -18.07 7.26 0.62
N ASP A 88 -18.06 8.08 1.67
CA ASP A 88 -17.53 9.44 1.62
C ASP A 88 -16.00 9.43 1.51
N ILE A 89 -15.36 8.44 2.12
CA ILE A 89 -13.92 8.20 2.01
C ILE A 89 -13.68 6.72 1.75
N ILE A 90 -12.88 6.43 0.74
CA ILE A 90 -12.21 5.14 0.58
C ILE A 90 -10.73 5.39 0.81
N PHE A 91 -10.17 4.73 1.81
CA PHE A 91 -8.78 4.85 2.19
C PHE A 91 -8.03 3.58 1.79
N MET A 92 -6.91 3.76 1.08
CA MET A 92 -6.01 2.68 0.65
C MET A 92 -4.61 3.03 1.15
N SER A 93 -4.20 2.42 2.25
CA SER A 93 -2.89 2.67 2.85
C SER A 93 -1.98 1.48 2.64
N SER A 94 -0.94 1.65 1.82
CA SER A 94 0.04 0.63 1.49
C SER A 94 -0.57 -0.64 0.89
N VAL A 95 -1.63 -0.51 0.09
CA VAL A 95 -2.30 -1.66 -0.58
C VAL A 95 -2.42 -1.45 -2.08
N PHE A 96 -2.23 -0.22 -2.59
CA PHE A 96 -2.43 0.03 -4.00
C PHE A 96 -1.32 -0.65 -4.82
N HIS A 97 -0.07 -0.59 -4.37
CA HIS A 97 1.03 -1.36 -4.97
C HIS A 97 0.81 -2.88 -4.91
N GLU A 98 0.19 -3.41 -3.84
CA GLU A 98 -0.14 -4.84 -3.75
C GLU A 98 -1.12 -5.25 -4.85
N LEU A 99 -2.16 -4.43 -5.10
CA LEU A 99 -3.09 -4.69 -6.21
C LEU A 99 -2.36 -4.73 -7.56
N LEU A 100 -1.38 -3.85 -7.77
CA LEU A 100 -0.60 -3.81 -9.01
C LEU A 100 0.40 -4.97 -9.13
N SER A 101 0.83 -5.53 -7.99
CA SER A 101 1.84 -6.59 -7.93
C SER A 101 1.22 -7.97 -8.06
N TYR A 102 0.09 -8.22 -7.40
CA TYR A 102 -0.51 -9.55 -7.32
C TYR A 102 -1.63 -9.80 -8.33
N LEU A 103 -2.31 -8.76 -8.79
CA LEU A 103 -3.40 -8.91 -9.76
C LEU A 103 -2.89 -8.73 -11.17
N SER A 104 -3.51 -9.43 -12.13
CA SER A 104 -3.34 -9.06 -13.53
C SER A 104 -3.85 -7.64 -13.77
N ARG A 105 -3.38 -7.00 -14.84
CA ARG A 105 -3.81 -5.65 -15.22
C ARG A 105 -5.34 -5.52 -15.32
N ASN A 106 -6.04 -6.55 -15.80
CA ASN A 106 -7.50 -6.51 -15.91
C ASN A 106 -8.16 -6.64 -14.54
N GLU A 107 -7.69 -7.55 -13.68
CA GLU A 107 -8.21 -7.73 -12.32
C GLU A 107 -8.00 -6.48 -11.45
N ALA A 108 -6.82 -5.84 -11.56
CA ALA A 108 -6.55 -4.58 -10.88
C ALA A 108 -7.49 -3.46 -11.38
N ALA A 109 -7.67 -3.33 -12.70
CA ALA A 109 -8.59 -2.35 -13.27
C ALA A 109 -10.05 -2.60 -12.85
N ASP A 110 -10.50 -3.85 -12.88
CA ASP A 110 -11.85 -4.23 -12.46
C ASP A 110 -12.07 -3.96 -10.97
N THR A 111 -11.07 -4.28 -10.13
CA THR A 111 -11.11 -3.97 -8.69
C THR A 111 -11.20 -2.47 -8.45
N MET A 112 -10.38 -1.68 -9.14
CA MET A 112 -10.43 -0.21 -9.02
C MET A 112 -11.74 0.37 -9.53
N ASN A 113 -12.32 -0.16 -10.61
CA ASN A 113 -13.63 0.26 -11.10
C ASN A 113 -14.74 0.00 -10.08
N VAL A 114 -14.71 -1.15 -9.40
CA VAL A 114 -15.63 -1.44 -8.29
C VAL A 114 -15.46 -0.42 -7.18
N VAL A 115 -14.22 -0.21 -6.71
CA VAL A 115 -13.89 0.76 -5.65
C VAL A 115 -14.39 2.16 -6.01
N LEU A 116 -14.04 2.67 -7.19
CA LEU A 116 -14.42 4.00 -7.65
C LEU A 116 -15.94 4.14 -7.81
N SER A 117 -16.64 3.08 -8.24
CA SER A 117 -18.10 3.12 -8.37
C SER A 117 -18.84 3.23 -7.03
N ARG A 118 -18.17 2.95 -5.90
CA ARG A 118 -18.73 3.07 -4.56
C ARG A 118 -18.37 4.39 -3.87
N LEU A 119 -17.66 5.31 -4.53
CA LEU A 119 -17.48 6.66 -4.00
C LEU A 119 -18.80 7.43 -4.02
N ALA A 120 -19.11 8.11 -2.93
CA ALA A 120 -20.23 9.05 -2.86
C ALA A 120 -19.99 10.25 -3.79
N GLU A 121 -21.06 11.01 -4.05
CA GLU A 121 -20.92 12.31 -4.71
C GLU A 121 -20.02 13.23 -3.85
N ASN A 122 -18.94 13.74 -4.43
CA ASN A 122 -17.86 14.46 -3.74
C ASN A 122 -17.02 13.63 -2.73
N GLY A 123 -17.18 12.31 -2.73
CA GLY A 123 -16.35 11.40 -1.95
C GLY A 123 -14.89 11.41 -2.40
N LYS A 124 -13.99 10.95 -1.53
CA LYS A 124 -12.54 10.96 -1.77
C LYS A 124 -11.96 9.55 -1.73
N LEU A 125 -11.23 9.20 -2.78
CA LEU A 125 -10.25 8.12 -2.72
C LEU A 125 -8.94 8.70 -2.21
N ILE A 126 -8.46 8.21 -1.07
CA ILE A 126 -7.18 8.61 -0.47
C ILE A 126 -6.24 7.41 -0.56
N ILE A 127 -5.20 7.53 -1.36
CA ILE A 127 -4.14 6.52 -1.48
C ILE A 127 -2.89 7.05 -0.76
N ARG A 128 -2.43 6.33 0.25
CA ARG A 128 -1.13 6.53 0.89
C ARG A 128 -0.27 5.35 0.48
N ASP A 129 0.70 5.58 -0.39
CA ASP A 129 1.57 4.50 -0.85
C ASP A 129 2.99 5.00 -1.15
N TRP A 130 3.90 4.05 -1.33
CA TRP A 130 5.28 4.31 -1.72
C TRP A 130 5.33 4.74 -3.18
N CYS A 131 6.17 5.74 -3.46
CA CYS A 131 6.34 6.31 -4.78
C CYS A 131 7.82 6.62 -4.98
N SER A 132 8.40 6.15 -6.08
CA SER A 132 9.74 6.57 -6.48
C SER A 132 9.69 7.96 -7.13
N PRO A 133 10.70 8.82 -6.93
CA PRO A 133 10.85 10.02 -7.73
C PRO A 133 10.80 9.67 -9.22
N GLU A 134 10.19 10.52 -10.06
CA GLU A 134 10.24 10.36 -11.53
C GLU A 134 11.66 10.67 -12.05
N ASN A 135 12.63 9.81 -11.71
CA ASN A 135 14.03 9.99 -12.04
C ASN A 135 14.65 8.67 -12.49
N LYS A 136 15.00 8.61 -13.77
CA LYS A 136 15.59 7.43 -14.40
C LYS A 136 17.12 7.41 -14.35
N THR A 137 17.75 8.27 -13.55
CA THR A 137 19.21 8.25 -13.41
C THR A 137 19.67 7.01 -12.67
N ILE A 138 20.87 6.54 -13.05
CA ILE A 138 21.61 5.53 -12.29
C ILE A 138 22.30 6.23 -11.12
N ALA A 139 22.19 5.63 -9.93
CA ALA A 139 22.86 6.10 -8.72
C ALA A 139 23.69 4.97 -8.09
N LYS A 140 24.57 5.36 -7.16
CA LYS A 140 25.34 4.43 -6.34
C LYS A 140 25.00 4.63 -4.87
N LEU A 141 24.78 3.55 -4.15
CA LEU A 141 24.58 3.53 -2.70
C LEU A 141 25.67 2.70 -2.04
N GLU A 142 26.28 3.24 -0.99
CA GLU A 142 27.16 2.48 -0.11
C GLU A 142 26.33 1.92 1.05
N VAL A 143 26.28 0.59 1.15
CA VAL A 143 25.58 -0.13 2.20
C VAL A 143 26.52 -0.31 3.39
N ILE A 144 26.00 -0.12 4.60
CA ILE A 144 26.76 -0.43 5.82
C ILE A 144 27.17 -1.91 5.83
N SER A 145 28.40 -2.18 6.22
CA SER A 145 29.02 -3.51 6.09
C SER A 145 28.25 -4.62 6.81
N THR A 146 27.52 -4.30 7.89
CA THR A 146 26.70 -5.27 8.64
C THR A 146 25.39 -5.63 7.96
N LYS A 147 24.99 -4.91 6.90
CA LYS A 147 23.72 -5.13 6.16
C LYS A 147 23.91 -5.65 4.75
N ILE A 148 25.11 -5.61 4.19
CA ILE A 148 25.34 -5.97 2.78
C ILE A 148 24.88 -7.39 2.43
N ASP A 149 25.03 -8.36 3.33
CA ASP A 149 24.60 -9.74 3.07
C ASP A 149 23.07 -9.86 2.97
N GLU A 150 22.33 -9.15 3.84
CA GLU A 150 20.87 -9.04 3.75
C GLU A 150 20.44 -8.36 2.45
N VAL A 151 21.13 -7.28 2.04
CA VAL A 151 20.81 -6.59 0.79
C VAL A 151 21.10 -7.48 -0.43
N LYS A 152 22.19 -8.26 -0.43
CA LYS A 152 22.48 -9.22 -1.51
C LYS A 152 21.40 -10.29 -1.65
N ILE A 153 20.85 -10.77 -0.54
CA ILE A 153 19.72 -11.71 -0.58
C ILE A 153 18.51 -11.03 -1.22
N TRP A 154 18.16 -9.81 -0.79
CA TRP A 154 17.06 -9.07 -1.40
C TRP A 154 17.27 -8.81 -2.89
N VAL A 155 18.46 -8.39 -3.32
CA VAL A 155 18.78 -8.20 -4.74
C VAL A 155 18.57 -9.49 -5.53
N LYS A 156 18.99 -10.63 -4.98
CA LYS A 156 18.77 -11.93 -5.62
C LYS A 156 17.27 -12.25 -5.72
N GLU A 157 16.53 -12.17 -4.61
CA GLU A 157 15.09 -12.49 -4.58
C GLU A 157 14.29 -11.60 -5.54
N LEU A 158 14.53 -10.29 -5.52
CA LEU A 158 13.85 -9.33 -6.40
C LEU A 158 14.20 -9.55 -7.87
N SER A 159 15.43 -9.97 -8.18
CA SER A 159 15.82 -10.36 -9.53
C SER A 159 15.12 -11.64 -10.00
N GLU A 160 15.00 -12.65 -9.13
CA GLU A 160 14.33 -13.92 -9.45
C GLU A 160 12.83 -13.75 -9.67
N HIS A 161 12.21 -12.77 -9.02
CA HIS A 161 10.79 -12.41 -9.18
C HIS A 161 10.56 -11.30 -10.21
N ALA A 162 11.59 -10.90 -10.97
CA ALA A 162 11.50 -9.89 -12.03
C ALA A 162 10.95 -8.52 -11.57
N ILE A 163 11.29 -8.10 -10.35
CA ILE A 163 10.89 -6.79 -9.80
C ILE A 163 11.70 -5.64 -10.41
N PHE A 164 12.96 -5.90 -10.77
CA PHE A 164 13.82 -4.86 -11.31
C PHE A 164 13.47 -4.46 -12.74
N LEU A 165 13.52 -3.16 -13.00
CA LEU A 165 13.33 -2.56 -14.31
C LEU A 165 14.64 -2.53 -15.13
N GLY A 166 15.79 -2.63 -14.46
CA GLY A 166 17.11 -2.61 -15.08
C GLY A 166 18.14 -3.49 -14.39
N GLU A 167 19.40 -3.34 -14.80
CA GLU A 167 20.51 -4.09 -14.22
C GLU A 167 20.93 -3.50 -12.85
N VAL A 168 21.08 -4.39 -11.86
CA VAL A 168 21.57 -4.06 -10.53
C VAL A 168 22.97 -4.63 -10.35
N HIS A 169 23.97 -3.76 -10.23
CA HIS A 169 25.35 -4.16 -9.98
C HIS A 169 25.68 -4.05 -8.49
N VAL A 170 26.27 -5.11 -7.94
CA VAL A 170 26.73 -5.15 -6.54
C VAL A 170 28.24 -5.43 -6.52
N GLU A 171 29.03 -4.47 -6.02
CA GLU A 171 30.49 -4.59 -5.89
C GLU A 171 30.90 -4.25 -4.45
N GLY A 172 31.43 -5.24 -3.73
CA GLY A 172 31.74 -5.08 -2.31
C GLY A 172 30.50 -4.72 -1.49
N ASN A 173 30.50 -3.51 -0.93
CA ASN A 173 29.38 -2.90 -0.20
C ASN A 173 28.64 -1.82 -1.01
N THR A 174 28.98 -1.62 -2.29
CA THR A 174 28.36 -0.62 -3.16
C THR A 174 27.35 -1.27 -4.09
N ILE A 175 26.19 -0.63 -4.25
CA ILE A 175 25.14 -1.02 -5.19
C ILE A 175 24.98 0.10 -6.20
N GLN A 176 24.95 -0.24 -7.47
CA GLN A 176 24.70 0.68 -8.58
C GLN A 176 23.50 0.17 -9.39
N ALA A 177 22.45 0.98 -9.46
CA ALA A 177 21.23 0.68 -10.21
C ALA A 177 20.46 1.97 -10.54
N SER A 178 19.33 1.84 -11.25
CA SER A 178 18.37 2.93 -11.40
C SER A 178 17.81 3.36 -10.04
N ILE A 179 17.38 4.62 -9.89
CA ILE A 179 16.75 5.08 -8.64
C ILE A 179 15.52 4.22 -8.29
N ASP A 180 14.71 3.85 -9.27
CA ASP A 180 13.55 2.97 -9.08
C ASP A 180 13.94 1.62 -8.45
N ASP A 181 14.98 0.97 -8.99
CA ASP A 181 15.46 -0.32 -8.47
C ASP A 181 16.08 -0.16 -7.07
N LEU A 182 16.80 0.94 -6.83
CA LEU A 182 17.35 1.24 -5.49
C LEU A 182 16.23 1.47 -4.48
N TYR A 183 15.14 2.14 -4.86
CA TYR A 183 13.96 2.32 -4.00
C TYR A 183 13.31 0.98 -3.66
N ASN A 184 13.11 0.11 -4.65
CA ASN A 184 12.63 -1.25 -4.41
C ASN A 184 13.54 -1.98 -3.42
N ILE A 185 14.87 -1.99 -3.63
CA ILE A 185 15.80 -2.64 -2.71
C ILE A 185 15.68 -2.09 -1.28
N LEU A 186 15.73 -0.77 -1.13
CA LEU A 186 15.70 -0.13 0.19
C LEU A 186 14.42 -0.42 0.95
N LEU A 187 13.26 -0.33 0.29
CA LEU A 187 11.96 -0.60 0.90
C LEU A 187 11.82 -2.06 1.33
N HIS A 188 12.23 -3.03 0.50
CA HIS A 188 12.19 -4.45 0.86
C HIS A 188 13.10 -4.77 2.07
N VAL A 189 14.29 -4.17 2.11
CA VAL A 189 15.21 -4.32 3.25
C VAL A 189 14.58 -3.81 4.56
N THR A 190 13.68 -2.81 4.51
CA THR A 190 12.99 -2.33 5.72
C THR A 190 12.06 -3.36 6.34
N TRP A 191 11.59 -4.35 5.58
CA TRP A 191 10.73 -5.42 6.09
C TRP A 191 11.54 -6.59 6.64
N GLY A 192 12.75 -6.79 6.13
CA GLY A 192 13.70 -7.80 6.60
C GLY A 192 13.45 -9.20 6.03
N LEU A 193 14.46 -10.06 6.05
CA LEU A 193 14.47 -11.35 5.33
C LEU A 193 13.28 -12.29 5.63
N GLN A 194 12.67 -12.17 6.81
CA GLN A 194 11.50 -12.97 7.17
C GLN A 194 10.25 -12.67 6.33
N SER A 195 10.21 -11.54 5.61
CA SER A 195 9.09 -11.14 4.76
C SER A 195 9.25 -11.56 3.30
N ILE A 196 10.40 -12.15 2.91
CA ILE A 196 10.71 -12.50 1.50
C ILE A 196 9.56 -13.24 0.82
N SER A 197 9.01 -14.28 1.46
CA SER A 197 7.96 -15.10 0.83
C SER A 197 6.68 -14.33 0.47
N ARG A 198 6.48 -13.14 1.04
CA ARG A 198 5.37 -12.25 0.71
C ARG A 198 5.84 -11.13 -0.20
N GLU A 199 6.80 -10.34 0.28
CA GLU A 199 7.16 -9.07 -0.35
C GLU A 199 7.98 -9.25 -1.64
N SER A 200 8.63 -10.40 -1.88
CA SER A 200 9.50 -10.57 -3.07
C SER A 200 8.77 -10.45 -4.41
N ASN A 201 7.44 -10.52 -4.40
CA ASN A 201 6.58 -10.35 -5.58
C ASN A 201 6.06 -8.90 -5.73
N GLU A 202 6.36 -8.02 -4.78
CA GLU A 202 5.83 -6.67 -4.74
C GLU A 202 6.79 -5.67 -5.38
N SER A 203 6.24 -4.75 -6.16
CA SER A 203 6.94 -3.55 -6.61
C SER A 203 6.34 -2.36 -5.89
N TYR A 204 7.15 -1.63 -5.13
CA TYR A 204 6.71 -0.43 -4.40
C TYR A 204 6.67 0.82 -5.29
N LEU A 205 6.73 0.67 -6.61
CA LEU A 205 6.76 1.76 -7.56
C LEU A 205 5.35 2.18 -7.98
N VAL A 206 4.64 2.90 -7.12
CA VAL A 206 3.41 3.59 -7.55
C VAL A 206 3.79 4.90 -8.23
N ASP A 207 3.71 4.93 -9.56
CA ASP A 207 4.03 6.12 -10.36
C ASP A 207 2.79 6.83 -10.91
N CYS A 208 2.99 8.03 -11.49
CA CYS A 208 1.92 8.77 -12.13
C CYS A 208 1.27 8.00 -13.30
N THR A 209 2.01 7.11 -13.96
CA THR A 209 1.48 6.26 -15.04
C THR A 209 0.42 5.31 -14.50
N SER A 210 0.70 4.64 -13.39
CA SER A 210 -0.20 3.69 -12.73
C SER A 210 -1.45 4.40 -12.23
N ILE A 211 -1.31 5.57 -11.60
CA ILE A 211 -2.44 6.41 -11.18
C ILE A 211 -3.30 6.79 -12.40
N LYS A 212 -2.69 7.28 -13.48
CA LYS A 212 -3.43 7.62 -14.70
C LYS A 212 -4.16 6.41 -15.27
N GLN A 213 -3.47 5.28 -15.37
CA GLN A 213 -3.99 4.09 -16.02
C GLN A 213 -5.16 3.47 -15.25
N PHE A 214 -5.05 3.30 -13.93
CA PHE A 214 -6.00 2.53 -13.13
C PHE A 214 -7.06 3.39 -12.44
N ILE A 215 -6.83 4.70 -12.31
CA ILE A 215 -7.75 5.60 -11.58
C ILE A 215 -8.36 6.62 -12.52
N LEU A 216 -7.57 7.33 -13.33
CA LEU A 216 -8.07 8.48 -14.09
C LEU A 216 -8.62 8.11 -15.47
N ASN A 217 -7.97 7.18 -16.18
CA ASN A 217 -8.37 6.78 -17.52
C ASN A 217 -9.67 5.98 -17.46
N GLY A 218 -10.69 6.42 -18.20
CA GLY A 218 -12.00 5.77 -18.23
C GLY A 218 -12.95 6.19 -17.10
N ASN A 219 -12.51 7.05 -16.17
CA ASN A 219 -13.30 7.52 -15.05
C ASN A 219 -13.50 9.05 -15.11
N PRO A 220 -14.39 9.57 -15.98
CA PRO A 220 -14.53 11.01 -16.23
C PRO A 220 -15.00 11.82 -15.01
N ASN A 221 -15.58 11.15 -14.01
CA ASN A 221 -16.06 11.77 -12.78
C ASN A 221 -14.99 11.84 -11.68
N ILE A 222 -13.79 11.28 -11.94
CA ILE A 222 -12.68 11.26 -10.99
C ILE A 222 -11.62 12.26 -11.45
N LYS A 223 -11.11 13.05 -10.51
CA LYS A 223 -10.02 13.99 -10.74
C LYS A 223 -9.02 13.95 -9.60
N LEU A 224 -7.74 14.13 -9.92
CA LEU A 224 -6.71 14.29 -8.91
C LEU A 224 -6.90 15.64 -8.21
N VAL A 225 -7.14 15.63 -6.89
CA VAL A 225 -7.34 16.84 -6.08
C VAL A 225 -6.03 17.29 -5.41
N SER A 226 -5.22 16.34 -4.95
CA SER A 226 -3.94 16.62 -4.30
C SER A 226 -3.00 15.42 -4.39
N GLN A 227 -1.70 15.69 -4.52
CA GLN A 227 -0.62 14.70 -4.40
C GLN A 227 0.49 15.34 -3.57
N ARG A 228 1.02 14.60 -2.59
CA ARG A 228 2.08 15.07 -1.70
C ARG A 228 3.03 13.91 -1.42
N ALA A 229 4.33 14.16 -1.56
CA ALA A 229 5.36 13.29 -1.04
C ALA A 229 5.68 13.73 0.40
N TYR A 230 5.78 12.78 1.31
CA TYR A 230 6.27 13.00 2.66
C TYR A 230 7.57 12.23 2.82
N TYR A 231 8.58 12.90 3.38
CA TYR A 231 9.87 12.31 3.69
C TYR A 231 9.96 12.21 5.21
N GLN A 232 10.29 11.03 5.72
CA GLN A 232 10.63 10.82 7.13
C GLN A 232 12.07 11.24 7.41
#